data_AF-A6TLI6-F1
#
_entry.id   AF-A6TLI6-F1
#
_cell.length_a   1.000
_cell.length_b   1.000
_cell.length_c   1.000
_cell.angle_alpha   90.00
_cell.angle_beta   90.00
_cell.angle_gamma   90.00
#
_symmetry.space_group_name_H-M   'P 1'
#
loop_
_entity.id
_entity.type
_entity.pdbx_description
1 polymer ?
#
loop_
_entity_poly.entity_id
_entity_poly.type
_entity_poly.pdbx_seq_one_letter_code
_entity_poly.pdbx_strand_id
1 'polypeptide(L)'
;MNKLSKVKKAALVTLVIASIAANLIFYSQVNVLQSKVTQVNAAISGQVERNIRRSMRYTQELRETESPEAMENLKRSLEELGLGYTHWLELNQTERRPNTRMARGFAGVEALRNTLAHHLYNQYVLQENTLSDYDFEVLDRSHDLLDRLLLAYHNIENRLDELQDPEISDGGLGQIVNNIEEMAKLYRHSRSPNTHLQYQTYEEIVEIAEEFLPMLKEHTLLEENQEVKIREGVHFYKLDYTDGDEIVYTLWMDAVDGKIRNYELKRLGDKNENLTKIEALQMAEEFLNTFYTENFLTEVFEMKNGQEDKLIYAFRFTAIREDVEMISDALDIHINAKTGEIVKLSNDFIDSNIPYYWIDVAPEEIIESEEEKEELSIIEYRGKALIRSFETRYHPRVVHSFLVIEREQPMLAFYDLTTGRRVYQMHYIYEAMQNGNGNNEENRNEN
;
A
#
# COMPACT_ATOMS: atom_id res chain seq x y z
N MET A 1 69.14 -41.66 -34.07
CA MET A 1 67.79 -41.62 -33.46
C MET A 1 67.67 -40.91 -32.10
N ASN A 2 68.74 -40.42 -31.44
CA ASN A 2 68.67 -39.92 -30.04
C ASN A 2 68.57 -38.38 -29.83
N LYS A 3 68.69 -37.54 -30.86
CA LYS A 3 68.62 -36.07 -30.71
C LYS A 3 67.19 -35.52 -30.75
N LEU A 4 66.33 -36.05 -31.63
CA LEU A 4 64.95 -35.60 -31.78
C LEU A 4 64.09 -35.91 -30.53
N SER A 5 64.37 -37.01 -29.81
CA SER A 5 63.69 -37.33 -28.55
C SER A 5 64.13 -36.44 -27.39
N LYS A 6 65.39 -35.98 -27.36
CA LYS A 6 65.91 -35.04 -26.35
C LYS A 6 65.31 -33.65 -26.51
N VAL A 7 65.18 -33.16 -27.75
CA VAL A 7 64.56 -31.84 -28.03
C VAL A 7 63.08 -31.84 -27.67
N LYS A 8 62.32 -32.89 -28.02
CA LYS A 8 60.91 -33.03 -27.63
C LYS A 8 60.74 -33.10 -26.11
N LYS A 9 61.60 -33.85 -25.40
CA LYS A 9 61.61 -33.90 -23.93
C LYS A 9 61.93 -32.54 -23.32
N ALA A 10 62.91 -31.81 -23.84
CA ALA A 10 63.26 -30.48 -23.38
C ALA A 10 62.09 -29.49 -23.57
N ALA A 11 61.44 -29.50 -24.75
CA ALA A 11 60.27 -28.67 -25.01
C ALA A 11 59.10 -28.99 -24.06
N LEU A 12 58.83 -30.28 -23.81
CA LEU A 12 57.81 -30.72 -22.83
C LEU A 12 58.13 -30.25 -21.42
N VAL A 13 59.40 -30.37 -20.99
CA VAL A 13 59.84 -29.89 -19.67
C VAL A 13 59.69 -28.38 -19.55
N THR A 14 60.08 -27.60 -20.56
CA THR A 14 59.88 -26.15 -20.58
C THR A 14 58.41 -25.77 -20.50
N LEU A 15 57.53 -26.48 -21.22
CA LEU A 15 56.08 -26.22 -21.23
C LEU A 15 55.45 -26.54 -19.88
N VAL A 16 55.88 -27.63 -19.24
CA VAL A 16 55.46 -27.99 -17.87
C VAL A 16 55.94 -26.95 -16.86
N ILE A 17 57.20 -26.51 -16.94
CA ILE A 17 57.74 -25.46 -16.06
C ILE A 17 56.99 -24.14 -16.25
N ALA A 18 56.73 -23.74 -17.50
CA ALA A 18 55.95 -22.54 -17.80
C ALA A 18 54.50 -22.64 -17.30
N SER A 19 53.87 -23.81 -17.42
CA SER A 19 52.52 -24.06 -16.89
C SER A 19 52.48 -24.02 -15.36
N ILE A 20 53.47 -24.63 -14.68
CA ILE A 20 53.59 -24.58 -13.22
C ILE A 20 53.83 -23.14 -12.75
N ALA A 21 54.75 -22.41 -13.40
CA ALA A 21 55.03 -21.01 -13.09
C ALA A 21 53.80 -20.11 -13.29
N ALA A 22 53.06 -20.29 -14.40
CA ALA A 22 51.81 -19.57 -14.63
C ALA A 22 50.76 -19.89 -13.57
N ASN A 23 50.58 -21.18 -13.22
CA ASN A 23 49.66 -21.60 -12.16
C ASN A 23 50.04 -21.02 -10.79
N LEU A 24 51.33 -20.96 -10.45
CA LEU A 24 51.80 -20.32 -9.20
C LEU A 24 51.54 -18.82 -9.18
N ILE A 25 51.72 -18.13 -10.31
CA ILE A 25 51.39 -16.70 -10.45
C ILE A 25 49.88 -16.50 -10.27
N PHE A 26 49.04 -17.30 -10.95
CA PHE A 26 47.59 -17.23 -10.81
C PHE A 26 47.15 -17.54 -9.38
N TYR A 27 47.72 -18.57 -8.75
CA TYR A 27 47.45 -18.90 -7.35
C TYR A 27 47.80 -17.75 -6.41
N SER A 28 48.96 -17.10 -6.60
CA SER A 28 49.34 -15.92 -5.82
C SER A 28 48.38 -14.74 -6.04
N GLN A 29 47.95 -14.51 -7.28
CA GLN A 29 46.99 -13.43 -7.60
C GLN A 29 45.62 -13.69 -6.99
N VAL A 30 45.13 -14.94 -7.05
CA VAL A 30 43.88 -15.36 -6.41
C VAL A 30 43.94 -15.18 -4.90
N ASN A 31 45.03 -15.55 -4.24
CA ASN A 31 45.17 -15.36 -2.78
C ASN A 31 45.17 -13.87 -2.39
N VAL A 32 45.83 -13.01 -3.17
CA VAL A 32 45.81 -11.56 -2.94
C VAL A 32 44.42 -10.99 -3.14
N LEU A 33 43.71 -11.41 -4.20
CA LEU A 33 42.32 -11.00 -4.45
C LEU A 33 41.40 -11.47 -3.33
N GLN A 34 41.52 -12.72 -2.89
CA GLN A 34 40.73 -13.28 -1.80
C GLN A 34 40.97 -12.52 -0.49
N SER A 35 42.22 -12.22 -0.14
CA SER A 35 42.53 -11.41 1.04
C SER A 35 41.92 -10.01 0.95
N LYS A 36 41.89 -9.37 -0.23
CA LYS A 36 41.25 -8.07 -0.41
C LYS A 36 39.73 -8.16 -0.27
N VAL A 37 39.11 -9.19 -0.86
CA VAL A 37 37.66 -9.44 -0.72
C VAL A 37 37.30 -9.66 0.74
N THR A 38 38.08 -10.43 1.50
CA THR A 38 37.85 -10.61 2.94
C THR A 38 37.92 -9.30 3.72
N GLN A 39 38.91 -8.43 3.43
CA GLN A 39 39.02 -7.12 4.07
C GLN A 39 37.84 -6.19 3.73
N VAL A 40 37.44 -6.17 2.46
CA VAL A 40 36.29 -5.39 1.98
C VAL A 40 34.99 -5.91 2.60
N ASN A 41 34.80 -7.23 2.66
CA ASN A 41 33.66 -7.84 3.31
C ASN A 41 33.59 -7.48 4.80
N ALA A 42 34.71 -7.56 5.53
CA ALA A 42 34.75 -7.14 6.94
C ALA A 42 34.43 -5.65 7.13
N ALA A 43 34.90 -4.78 6.24
CA ALA A 43 34.60 -3.36 6.29
C ALA A 43 33.11 -3.05 6.04
N ILE A 44 32.50 -3.73 5.06
CA ILE A 44 31.07 -3.59 4.70
C ILE A 44 30.18 -4.22 5.76
N SER A 45 30.50 -5.42 6.24
CA SER A 45 29.80 -6.07 7.35
C SER A 45 29.79 -5.16 8.59
N GLY A 46 30.95 -4.59 8.95
CA GLY A 46 31.02 -3.61 10.04
C GLY A 46 30.27 -2.31 9.75
N GLN A 47 30.04 -1.94 8.48
CA GLN A 47 29.19 -0.80 8.12
C GLN A 47 27.71 -1.12 8.34
N VAL A 48 27.26 -2.32 7.99
CA VAL A 48 25.90 -2.81 8.29
C VAL A 48 25.66 -2.73 9.79
N GLU A 49 26.54 -3.30 10.61
CA GLU A 49 26.40 -3.25 12.08
C GLU A 49 26.32 -1.80 12.61
N ARG A 50 27.25 -0.94 12.18
CA ARG A 50 27.26 0.48 12.59
C ARG A 50 25.97 1.19 12.21
N ASN A 51 25.43 0.91 11.03
CA ASN A 51 24.23 1.57 10.55
C ASN A 51 22.98 1.06 11.28
N ILE A 52 22.89 -0.23 11.62
CA ILE A 52 21.83 -0.75 12.51
C ILE A 52 21.85 0.01 13.84
N ARG A 53 23.01 0.10 14.49
CA ARG A 53 23.16 0.82 15.78
C ARG A 53 22.85 2.32 15.67
N ARG A 54 23.25 2.96 14.57
CA ARG A 54 22.94 4.38 14.31
C ARG A 54 21.44 4.58 14.12
N SER A 55 20.77 3.73 13.34
CA SER A 55 19.33 3.79 13.16
C SER A 55 18.60 3.62 14.48
N MET A 56 18.99 2.66 15.34
CA MET A 56 18.43 2.53 16.69
C MET A 56 18.58 3.82 17.50
N ARG A 57 19.80 4.38 17.54
CA ARG A 57 20.06 5.63 18.27
C ARG A 57 19.18 6.77 17.75
N TYR A 58 19.08 6.96 16.43
CA TYR A 58 18.31 8.04 15.85
C TYR A 58 16.80 7.83 15.96
N THR A 59 16.33 6.58 15.97
CA THR A 59 14.94 6.25 16.33
C THR A 59 14.63 6.72 17.75
N GLN A 60 15.50 6.43 18.71
CA GLN A 60 15.33 6.88 20.09
C GLN A 60 15.43 8.40 20.21
N GLU A 61 16.41 9.03 19.56
CA GLU A 61 16.60 10.48 19.57
C GLU A 61 15.39 11.21 18.97
N LEU A 62 14.82 10.71 17.88
CA LEU A 62 13.61 11.25 17.29
C LEU A 62 12.42 11.10 18.23
N ARG A 63 12.25 9.93 18.84
CA ARG A 63 11.19 9.68 19.82
C ARG A 63 11.27 10.62 21.03
N GLU A 64 12.47 10.96 21.48
CA GLU A 64 12.69 11.82 22.66
C GLU A 64 12.60 13.32 22.35
N THR A 65 12.99 13.74 21.14
CA THR A 65 13.16 15.16 20.79
C THR A 65 12.13 15.69 19.82
N GLU A 66 11.50 14.83 19.02
CA GLU A 66 10.62 15.19 17.90
C GLU A 66 11.26 16.24 16.98
N SER A 67 12.59 16.21 16.85
CA SER A 67 13.31 17.25 16.13
C SER A 67 13.48 16.90 14.64
N PRO A 68 13.37 17.90 13.72
CA PRO A 68 13.61 17.67 12.29
C PRO A 68 15.01 17.10 12.00
N GLU A 69 16.01 17.49 12.79
CA GLU A 69 17.37 16.97 12.68
C GLU A 69 17.44 15.48 13.02
N ALA A 70 16.77 15.04 14.09
CA ALA A 70 16.71 13.62 14.45
C ALA A 70 15.98 12.81 13.35
N MET A 71 14.93 13.36 12.74
CA MET A 71 14.21 12.71 11.65
C MET A 71 15.08 12.53 10.41
N GLU A 72 15.82 13.57 9.99
CA GLU A 72 16.72 13.48 8.83
C GLU A 72 17.91 12.54 9.11
N ASN A 73 18.43 12.54 10.35
CA ASN A 73 19.48 11.61 10.76
C ASN A 73 19.00 10.15 10.71
N LEU A 74 17.77 9.87 11.18
CA LEU A 74 17.16 8.55 11.09
C LEU A 74 17.04 8.11 9.62
N LYS A 75 16.42 8.95 8.79
CA LYS A 75 16.26 8.71 7.34
C LYS A 75 17.59 8.37 6.68
N ARG A 76 18.62 9.21 6.85
CA ARG A 76 19.96 8.98 6.28
C ARG A 76 20.57 7.67 6.78
N SER A 77 20.45 7.36 8.07
CA SER A 77 21.04 6.14 8.62
C SER A 77 20.42 4.86 8.03
N LEU A 78 19.11 4.89 7.73
CA LEU A 78 18.41 3.77 7.10
C LEU A 78 18.74 3.65 5.61
N GLU A 79 18.92 4.76 4.90
CA GLU A 79 19.44 4.76 3.53
C GLU A 79 20.85 4.16 3.46
N GLU A 80 21.74 4.57 4.38
CA GLU A 80 23.08 4.00 4.50
C GLU A 80 23.05 2.52 4.91
N LEU A 81 22.08 2.10 5.74
CA LEU A 81 21.88 0.69 6.10
C LEU A 81 21.48 -0.14 4.88
N GLY A 82 20.50 0.32 4.09
CA GLY A 82 20.09 -0.34 2.85
C GLY A 82 21.26 -0.52 1.89
N LEU A 83 22.01 0.55 1.60
CA LEU A 83 23.19 0.49 0.73
C LEU A 83 24.27 -0.46 1.26
N GLY A 84 24.57 -0.39 2.57
CA GLY A 84 25.54 -1.28 3.21
C GLY A 84 25.14 -2.75 3.10
N TYR A 85 23.85 -3.04 3.32
CA TYR A 85 23.33 -4.39 3.25
C TYR A 85 23.32 -4.94 1.81
N THR A 86 22.98 -4.12 0.81
CA THR A 86 23.07 -4.52 -0.61
C THR A 86 24.49 -4.92 -0.98
N HIS A 87 25.49 -4.10 -0.66
CA HIS A 87 26.89 -4.44 -0.94
C HIS A 87 27.33 -5.70 -0.18
N TRP A 88 26.82 -5.91 1.03
CA TRP A 88 27.12 -7.12 1.80
C TRP A 88 26.53 -8.37 1.13
N LEU A 89 25.29 -8.29 0.65
CA LEU A 89 24.66 -9.37 -0.13
C LEU A 89 25.45 -9.65 -1.42
N GLU A 90 25.78 -8.62 -2.19
CA GLU A 90 26.51 -8.76 -3.46
C GLU A 90 27.87 -9.43 -3.33
N LEU A 91 28.59 -9.18 -2.22
CA LEU A 91 29.88 -9.81 -1.95
C LEU A 91 29.78 -11.28 -1.55
N ASN A 92 28.62 -11.72 -1.04
CA ASN A 92 28.40 -13.05 -0.47
C ASN A 92 27.44 -13.91 -1.32
N GLN A 93 27.23 -13.53 -2.59
CA GLN A 93 26.45 -14.30 -3.55
C GLN A 93 27.09 -14.33 -4.93
N THR A 94 26.65 -15.26 -5.76
CA THR A 94 26.95 -15.28 -7.20
C THR A 94 25.68 -15.66 -7.98
N GLU A 95 25.64 -15.37 -9.28
CA GLU A 95 24.52 -15.82 -10.14
C GLU A 95 24.28 -17.34 -10.07
N ARG A 96 25.33 -18.13 -9.85
CA ARG A 96 25.25 -19.60 -9.77
C ARG A 96 24.88 -20.10 -8.38
N ARG A 97 25.06 -19.28 -7.34
CA ARG A 97 24.82 -19.60 -5.94
C ARG A 97 24.24 -18.36 -5.26
N PRO A 98 22.95 -18.08 -5.47
CA PRO A 98 22.29 -16.95 -4.84
C PRO A 98 22.17 -17.18 -3.33
N ASN A 99 22.23 -16.09 -2.56
CA ASN A 99 21.98 -16.14 -1.12
C ASN A 99 20.58 -15.61 -0.83
N THR A 100 19.56 -16.47 -1.03
CA THR A 100 18.14 -16.08 -0.94
C THR A 100 17.76 -15.62 0.46
N ARG A 101 18.43 -16.13 1.50
CA ARG A 101 18.21 -15.73 2.90
C ARG A 101 18.71 -14.32 3.18
N MET A 102 19.93 -14.00 2.73
CA MET A 102 20.42 -12.62 2.80
C MET A 102 19.58 -11.68 1.93
N ALA A 103 19.13 -12.11 0.74
CA ALA A 103 18.24 -11.32 -0.10
C ALA A 103 16.90 -11.02 0.58
N ARG A 104 16.34 -11.99 1.33
CA ARG A 104 15.17 -11.75 2.19
C ARG A 104 15.49 -10.78 3.33
N GLY A 105 16.65 -10.92 3.96
CA GLY A 105 17.14 -9.94 4.96
C GLY A 105 17.17 -8.51 4.41
N PHE A 106 17.69 -8.35 3.19
CA PHE A 106 17.71 -7.07 2.49
C PHE A 106 16.30 -6.53 2.23
N ALA A 107 15.35 -7.37 1.80
CA ALA A 107 13.95 -6.97 1.62
C ALA A 107 13.33 -6.42 2.92
N GLY A 108 13.65 -7.02 4.08
CA GLY A 108 13.25 -6.47 5.39
C GLY A 108 13.86 -5.09 5.66
N VAL A 109 15.15 -4.90 5.40
CA VAL A 109 15.81 -3.59 5.54
C VAL A 109 15.17 -2.53 4.63
N GLU A 110 14.86 -2.89 3.39
CA GLU A 110 14.17 -2.01 2.44
C GLU A 110 12.76 -1.66 2.91
N ALA A 111 12.01 -2.62 3.47
CA ALA A 111 10.69 -2.39 4.04
C ALA A 111 10.75 -1.42 5.23
N LEU A 112 11.75 -1.58 6.11
CA LEU A 112 11.98 -0.65 7.23
C LEU A 112 12.35 0.75 6.73
N ARG A 113 13.28 0.84 5.76
CA ARG A 113 13.65 2.12 5.13
C ARG A 113 12.43 2.80 4.53
N ASN A 114 11.65 2.11 3.71
CA ASN A 114 10.46 2.70 3.08
C ASN A 114 9.43 3.15 4.12
N THR A 115 9.26 2.40 5.21
CA THR A 115 8.34 2.75 6.30
C THR A 115 8.78 4.02 7.04
N LEU A 116 10.03 4.08 7.48
CA LEU A 116 10.51 5.17 8.33
C LEU A 116 11.06 6.36 7.52
N ALA A 117 11.95 6.10 6.57
CA ALA A 117 12.63 7.13 5.79
C ALA A 117 11.69 7.83 4.79
N HIS A 118 10.59 7.18 4.39
CA HIS A 118 9.63 7.75 3.45
C HIS A 118 8.25 7.98 4.08
N HIS A 119 7.55 6.93 4.52
CA HIS A 119 6.17 7.10 4.98
C HIS A 119 6.05 7.90 6.28
N LEU A 120 6.86 7.58 7.30
CA LEU A 120 6.93 8.39 8.52
C LEU A 120 7.45 9.80 8.25
N TYR A 121 8.46 9.96 7.40
CA TYR A 121 8.98 11.29 7.04
C TYR A 121 7.90 12.18 6.43
N ASN A 122 7.16 11.67 5.45
CA ASN A 122 6.10 12.44 4.80
C ASN A 122 5.00 12.80 5.79
N GLN A 123 4.62 11.88 6.67
CA GLN A 123 3.63 12.12 7.71
C GLN A 123 4.10 13.18 8.70
N TYR A 124 5.34 13.08 9.16
CA TYR A 124 5.95 14.06 10.05
C TYR A 124 5.98 15.46 9.42
N VAL A 125 6.36 15.57 8.14
CA VAL A 125 6.33 16.85 7.40
C VAL A 125 4.90 17.38 7.25
N LEU A 126 3.94 16.52 6.89
CA LEU A 126 2.52 16.87 6.76
C LEU A 126 1.94 17.36 8.11
N GLN A 127 2.38 16.75 9.21
CA GLN A 127 2.00 17.09 10.58
C GLN A 127 2.93 18.13 11.21
N GLU A 128 3.59 18.95 10.38
CA GLU A 128 4.32 20.12 10.83
C GLU A 128 5.51 19.85 11.76
N ASN A 129 6.16 18.72 11.54
CA ASN A 129 7.27 18.23 12.36
C ASN A 129 6.83 17.82 13.77
N THR A 130 5.63 17.25 13.88
CA THR A 130 5.15 16.61 15.11
C THR A 130 4.89 15.14 14.87
N LEU A 131 5.06 14.32 15.92
CA LEU A 131 4.75 12.89 15.88
C LEU A 131 3.45 12.60 16.61
N SER A 132 2.67 11.69 16.06
CA SER A 132 1.47 11.17 16.74
C SER A 132 1.80 9.96 17.61
N ASP A 133 0.87 9.56 18.50
CA ASP A 133 0.97 8.30 19.25
C ASP A 133 1.16 7.09 18.33
N TYR A 134 0.53 7.13 17.15
CA TYR A 134 0.66 6.13 16.10
C TYR A 134 2.11 6.02 15.60
N ASP A 135 2.81 7.15 15.48
CA ASP A 135 4.21 7.21 15.05
C ASP A 135 5.18 6.74 16.13
N PHE A 136 4.91 7.11 17.38
CA PHE A 136 5.71 6.64 18.52
C PHE A 136 5.67 5.12 18.65
N GLU A 137 4.50 4.49 18.47
CA GLU A 137 4.39 3.03 18.53
C GLU A 137 5.25 2.34 17.45
N VAL A 138 5.32 2.92 16.25
CA VAL A 138 6.13 2.38 15.14
C VAL A 138 7.61 2.62 15.36
N LEU A 139 8.01 3.76 15.94
CA LEU A 139 9.39 4.00 16.32
C LEU A 139 9.85 3.01 17.39
N ASP A 140 9.05 2.78 18.43
CA ASP A 140 9.35 1.80 19.48
C ASP A 140 9.50 0.39 18.90
N ARG A 141 8.56 -0.01 18.04
CA ARG A 141 8.63 -1.32 17.37
C ARG A 141 9.83 -1.44 16.43
N SER A 142 10.16 -0.37 15.72
CA SER A 142 11.31 -0.34 14.81
C SER A 142 12.63 -0.49 15.55
N HIS A 143 12.78 0.16 16.70
CA HIS A 143 13.94 0.02 17.57
C HIS A 143 14.13 -1.44 18.00
N ASP A 144 13.07 -2.09 18.47
CA ASP A 144 13.09 -3.51 18.86
C ASP A 144 13.47 -4.43 17.69
N LEU A 145 12.98 -4.15 16.49
CA LEU A 145 13.28 -4.94 15.30
C LEU A 145 14.72 -4.75 14.83
N LEU A 146 15.28 -3.54 14.94
CA LEU A 146 16.69 -3.27 14.66
C LEU A 146 17.62 -3.96 15.66
N ASP A 147 17.26 -4.00 16.95
CA ASP A 147 18.02 -4.74 17.95
C ASP A 147 18.05 -6.25 17.64
N ARG A 148 16.89 -6.82 17.27
CA ARG A 148 16.82 -8.22 16.83
C ARG A 148 17.59 -8.47 15.54
N LEU A 149 17.54 -7.54 14.57
CA LEU A 149 18.32 -7.62 13.33
C LEU A 149 19.82 -7.62 13.62
N LEU A 150 20.27 -6.82 14.58
CA LEU A 150 21.66 -6.79 15.04
C LEU A 150 22.10 -8.15 15.61
N LEU A 151 21.24 -8.78 16.43
CA LEU A 151 21.49 -10.12 16.95
C LEU A 151 21.58 -11.16 15.83
N ALA A 152 20.64 -11.12 14.87
CA ALA A 152 20.68 -12.00 13.71
C ALA A 152 21.94 -11.79 12.86
N TYR A 153 22.34 -10.53 12.63
CA TYR A 153 23.59 -10.16 11.98
C TYR A 153 24.80 -10.85 12.64
N HIS A 154 24.93 -10.73 13.98
CA HIS A 154 26.04 -11.36 14.70
C HIS A 154 26.02 -12.90 14.64
N ASN A 155 24.83 -13.51 14.53
CA ASN A 155 24.69 -14.96 14.37
C ASN A 155 25.15 -15.45 12.99
N ILE A 156 25.11 -14.60 11.96
CA ILE A 156 25.36 -15.00 10.57
C ILE A 156 26.67 -14.47 9.98
N GLU A 157 27.25 -13.39 10.51
CA GLU A 157 28.37 -12.65 9.88
C GLU A 157 29.58 -13.51 9.49
N ASN A 158 29.88 -14.56 10.26
CA ASN A 158 31.03 -15.45 10.03
C ASN A 158 30.67 -16.76 9.30
N ARG A 159 29.42 -16.92 8.85
CA ARG A 159 28.90 -18.15 8.24
C ARG A 159 28.03 -17.89 7.01
N LEU A 160 28.26 -16.79 6.29
CA LEU A 160 27.44 -16.38 5.15
C LEU A 160 27.43 -17.39 4.01
N ASP A 161 28.55 -18.11 3.81
CA ASP A 161 28.64 -19.20 2.84
C ASP A 161 27.69 -20.37 3.18
N GLU A 162 27.44 -20.61 4.47
CA GLU A 162 26.52 -21.65 4.94
C GLU A 162 25.05 -21.29 4.66
N LEU A 163 24.72 -19.99 4.61
CA LEU A 163 23.36 -19.53 4.37
C LEU A 163 22.86 -19.77 2.93
N GLN A 164 23.72 -20.22 2.02
CA GLN A 164 23.31 -20.66 0.70
C GLN A 164 22.57 -22.01 0.75
N ASP A 165 22.74 -22.78 1.83
CA ASP A 165 22.01 -24.02 2.08
C ASP A 165 20.67 -23.73 2.78
N PRO A 166 19.53 -24.09 2.18
CA PRO A 166 18.21 -23.87 2.77
C PRO A 166 17.94 -24.72 4.02
N GLU A 167 18.78 -25.70 4.37
CA GLU A 167 18.60 -26.51 5.58
C GLU A 167 19.30 -25.92 6.82
N ILE A 168 20.24 -24.99 6.63
CA ILE A 168 20.98 -24.37 7.73
C ILE A 168 20.10 -23.34 8.44
N SER A 169 20.37 -22.96 9.68
CA SER A 169 19.62 -21.86 10.34
C SER A 169 20.08 -20.50 9.83
N ASP A 170 19.16 -19.56 9.62
CA ASP A 170 19.47 -18.16 9.26
C ASP A 170 19.69 -17.27 10.48
N GLY A 171 19.81 -17.86 11.67
CA GLY A 171 19.99 -17.11 12.91
C GLY A 171 18.75 -16.28 13.31
N GLY A 172 17.58 -16.54 12.72
CA GLY A 172 16.33 -15.83 12.98
C GLY A 172 16.04 -14.69 11.98
N LEU A 173 16.88 -14.50 10.97
CA LEU A 173 16.74 -13.42 9.99
C LEU A 173 15.36 -13.41 9.31
N GLY A 174 14.88 -14.56 8.84
CA GLY A 174 13.58 -14.68 8.18
C GLY A 174 12.40 -14.30 9.08
N GLN A 175 12.46 -14.66 10.37
CA GLN A 175 11.43 -14.26 11.33
C GLN A 175 11.43 -12.74 11.56
N ILE A 176 12.61 -12.14 11.64
CA ILE A 176 12.74 -10.68 11.82
C ILE A 176 12.23 -9.94 10.59
N VAL A 177 12.56 -10.42 9.39
CA VAL A 177 12.04 -9.85 8.13
C VAL A 177 10.52 -9.89 8.10
N ASN A 178 9.90 -11.03 8.42
CA ASN A 178 8.44 -11.14 8.46
C ASN A 178 7.83 -10.14 9.45
N ASN A 179 8.45 -9.93 10.61
CA ASN A 179 7.98 -8.97 11.59
C ASN A 179 8.13 -7.52 11.10
N ILE A 180 9.18 -7.20 10.34
CA ILE A 180 9.38 -5.88 9.73
C ILE A 180 8.34 -5.65 8.63
N GLU A 181 8.12 -6.64 7.78
CA GLU A 181 7.12 -6.58 6.70
C GLU A 181 5.71 -6.40 7.26
N GLU A 182 5.35 -7.11 8.34
CA GLU A 182 4.06 -6.96 9.00
C GLU A 182 3.91 -5.59 9.66
N MET A 183 4.94 -5.11 10.37
CA MET A 183 4.98 -3.75 10.94
C MET A 183 4.78 -2.70 9.84
N ALA A 184 5.50 -2.82 8.72
CA ALA A 184 5.39 -1.92 7.56
C ALA A 184 3.98 -1.94 6.95
N LYS A 185 3.40 -3.13 6.79
CA LYS A 185 2.04 -3.33 6.27
C LYS A 185 0.99 -2.69 7.19
N LEU A 186 1.08 -2.94 8.50
CA LEU A 186 0.16 -2.37 9.49
C LEU A 186 0.27 -0.85 9.56
N TYR A 187 1.48 -0.32 9.64
CA TYR A 187 1.70 1.14 9.67
C TYR A 187 1.09 1.85 8.46
N ARG A 188 1.20 1.24 7.28
CA ARG A 188 0.76 1.84 6.02
C ARG A 188 -0.71 1.65 5.72
N HIS A 189 -1.30 0.55 6.14
CA HIS A 189 -2.60 0.12 5.64
C HIS A 189 -3.59 -0.24 6.75
N SER A 190 -3.21 -0.19 8.02
CA SER A 190 -4.12 -0.47 9.13
C SER A 190 -4.48 0.80 9.91
N ARG A 191 -5.65 0.77 10.53
CA ARG A 191 -6.11 1.76 11.50
C ARG A 191 -5.35 1.70 12.84
N SER A 192 -4.64 0.61 13.10
CA SER A 192 -3.79 0.46 14.29
C SER A 192 -2.37 0.13 13.86
N PRO A 193 -1.34 0.83 14.37
CA PRO A 193 0.02 0.39 14.12
C PRO A 193 0.24 -0.92 14.89
N ASN A 194 1.07 -1.81 14.35
CA ASN A 194 1.63 -2.98 15.03
C ASN A 194 0.66 -3.99 15.69
N THR A 195 -0.65 -3.79 15.57
CA THR A 195 -1.68 -4.59 16.22
C THR A 195 -2.78 -4.92 15.22
N HIS A 196 -3.14 -6.20 15.14
CA HIS A 196 -4.30 -6.64 14.38
C HIS A 196 -5.58 -6.30 15.14
N LEU A 197 -6.60 -5.85 14.42
CA LEU A 197 -7.95 -5.69 14.96
C LEU A 197 -8.54 -7.06 15.31
N GLN A 198 -9.60 -7.04 16.11
CA GLN A 198 -10.36 -8.26 16.36
C GLN A 198 -11.14 -8.61 15.09
N TYR A 199 -10.82 -9.75 14.49
CA TYR A 199 -11.46 -10.26 13.29
C TYR A 199 -12.56 -11.26 13.64
N GLN A 200 -13.63 -11.24 12.86
CA GLN A 200 -14.55 -12.34 12.70
C GLN A 200 -13.84 -13.49 11.96
N THR A 201 -14.31 -14.71 12.20
CA THR A 201 -13.77 -15.90 11.54
C THR A 201 -14.12 -15.92 10.06
N TYR A 202 -13.36 -16.67 9.26
CA TYR A 202 -13.63 -16.80 7.83
C TYR A 202 -15.01 -17.40 7.57
N GLU A 203 -15.40 -18.40 8.36
CA GLU A 203 -16.68 -19.09 8.26
C GLU A 203 -17.86 -18.16 8.57
N GLU A 204 -17.78 -17.37 9.64
CA GLU A 204 -18.79 -16.35 9.97
C GLU A 204 -18.97 -15.35 8.80
N ILE A 205 -17.86 -14.94 8.18
CA ILE A 205 -17.88 -13.99 7.06
C ILE A 205 -18.51 -14.60 5.80
N VAL A 206 -18.27 -15.88 5.52
CA VAL A 206 -18.92 -16.59 4.42
C VAL A 206 -20.43 -16.68 4.65
N GLU A 207 -20.86 -17.07 5.86
CA GLU A 207 -22.29 -17.14 6.19
C GLU A 207 -22.98 -15.79 6.02
N ILE A 208 -22.35 -14.71 6.49
CA ILE A 208 -22.84 -13.34 6.32
C ILE A 208 -22.95 -12.99 4.84
N ALA A 209 -21.92 -13.26 4.04
CA ALA A 209 -21.93 -12.96 2.60
C ALA A 209 -23.07 -13.68 1.86
N GLU A 210 -23.28 -14.97 2.15
CA GLU A 210 -24.33 -15.77 1.53
C GLU A 210 -25.74 -15.46 2.04
N GLU A 211 -25.87 -14.92 3.25
CA GLU A 211 -27.14 -14.36 3.74
C GLU A 211 -27.49 -13.07 3.00
N PHE A 212 -26.50 -12.17 2.83
CA PHE A 212 -26.69 -10.91 2.12
C PHE A 212 -26.91 -11.07 0.61
N LEU A 213 -26.23 -12.03 -0.01
CA LEU A 213 -26.31 -12.31 -1.44
C LEU A 213 -26.64 -13.80 -1.66
N PRO A 214 -27.93 -14.19 -1.52
CA PRO A 214 -28.34 -15.60 -1.56
C PRO A 214 -27.99 -16.34 -2.85
N MET A 215 -27.83 -15.62 -3.97
CA MET A 215 -27.42 -16.22 -5.24
C MET A 215 -26.02 -16.83 -5.20
N LEU A 216 -25.16 -16.43 -4.25
CA LEU A 216 -23.82 -17.02 -4.10
C LEU A 216 -23.88 -18.51 -3.76
N LYS A 217 -24.95 -18.97 -3.10
CA LYS A 217 -25.17 -20.38 -2.73
C LYS A 217 -25.34 -21.31 -3.94
N GLU A 218 -25.57 -20.76 -5.12
CA GLU A 218 -25.65 -21.51 -6.38
C GLU A 218 -24.26 -21.83 -6.96
N HIS A 219 -23.20 -21.27 -6.38
CA HIS A 219 -21.82 -21.38 -6.84
C HIS A 219 -20.90 -22.05 -5.81
N THR A 220 -19.75 -22.54 -6.27
CA THR A 220 -18.76 -23.18 -5.38
C THR A 220 -17.77 -22.14 -4.88
N LEU A 221 -17.68 -21.96 -3.56
CA LEU A 221 -16.65 -21.13 -2.93
C LEU A 221 -15.27 -21.77 -3.07
N LEU A 222 -14.29 -21.02 -3.56
CA LEU A 222 -12.88 -21.40 -3.50
C LEU A 222 -12.32 -21.08 -2.12
N GLU A 223 -12.05 -22.11 -1.32
CA GLU A 223 -11.41 -21.99 0.00
C GLU A 223 -9.89 -21.75 -0.11
N GLU A 224 -9.46 -20.99 -1.10
CA GLU A 224 -8.06 -20.62 -1.27
C GLU A 224 -7.80 -19.29 -0.56
N ASN A 225 -6.82 -19.26 0.34
CA ASN A 225 -6.31 -18.04 0.98
C ASN A 225 -7.28 -17.40 2.00
N GLN A 226 -7.54 -18.14 3.08
CA GLN A 226 -8.36 -17.74 4.25
C GLN A 226 -7.70 -16.66 5.14
N GLU A 227 -6.62 -16.01 4.67
CA GLU A 227 -5.90 -15.01 5.45
C GLU A 227 -6.48 -13.62 5.24
N VAL A 228 -6.48 -12.81 6.30
CA VAL A 228 -6.92 -11.40 6.25
C VAL A 228 -5.93 -10.57 5.43
N LYS A 229 -6.45 -9.92 4.41
CA LYS A 229 -5.74 -8.92 3.61
C LYS A 229 -5.99 -7.53 4.19
N ILE A 230 -5.03 -6.64 4.01
CA ILE A 230 -5.10 -5.27 4.54
C ILE A 230 -4.84 -4.32 3.39
N ARG A 231 -5.75 -3.36 3.17
CA ARG A 231 -5.63 -2.32 2.15
C ARG A 231 -6.35 -1.06 2.61
N GLU A 232 -5.68 0.09 2.53
CA GLU A 232 -6.26 1.41 2.79
C GLU A 232 -7.13 1.50 4.05
N GLY A 233 -6.66 0.98 5.19
CA GLY A 233 -7.37 1.02 6.46
C GLY A 233 -8.41 -0.09 6.65
N VAL A 234 -8.64 -0.92 5.63
CA VAL A 234 -9.63 -1.99 5.61
C VAL A 234 -8.94 -3.34 5.71
N HIS A 235 -9.45 -4.18 6.60
CA HIS A 235 -9.00 -5.56 6.78
C HIS A 235 -10.11 -6.46 6.23
N PHE A 236 -9.81 -7.33 5.26
CA PHE A 236 -10.85 -8.07 4.56
C PHE A 236 -10.45 -9.49 4.20
N TYR A 237 -11.44 -10.37 4.12
CA TYR A 237 -11.33 -11.66 3.45
C TYR A 237 -11.76 -11.53 1.99
N LYS A 238 -11.09 -12.26 1.09
CA LYS A 238 -11.48 -12.37 -0.31
C LYS A 238 -12.22 -13.69 -0.50
N LEU A 239 -13.46 -13.63 -0.97
CA LEU A 239 -14.28 -14.79 -1.29
C LEU A 239 -14.44 -14.85 -2.83
N ASP A 240 -13.93 -15.92 -3.43
CA ASP A 240 -14.07 -16.16 -4.88
C ASP A 240 -15.03 -17.33 -5.10
N TYR A 241 -16.13 -17.07 -5.82
CA TYR A 241 -17.13 -18.09 -6.16
C TYR A 241 -17.00 -18.50 -7.62
N THR A 242 -17.12 -19.80 -7.88
CA THR A 242 -16.87 -20.42 -9.18
C THR A 242 -18.07 -21.18 -9.72
N ASP A 243 -18.10 -21.28 -11.05
CA ASP A 243 -18.96 -22.16 -11.81
C ASP A 243 -18.07 -22.98 -12.76
N GLY A 244 -17.83 -24.24 -12.42
CA GLY A 244 -16.79 -25.05 -13.06
C GLY A 244 -15.39 -24.51 -12.73
N ASP A 245 -14.61 -24.21 -13.77
CA ASP A 245 -13.23 -23.72 -13.64
C ASP A 245 -13.13 -22.18 -13.69
N GLU A 246 -14.25 -21.47 -13.81
CA GLU A 246 -14.29 -20.01 -13.96
C GLU A 246 -14.77 -19.32 -12.67
N ILE A 247 -14.04 -18.28 -12.26
CA ILE A 247 -14.49 -17.38 -11.18
C ILE A 247 -15.62 -16.51 -11.73
N VAL A 248 -16.78 -16.59 -11.10
CA VAL A 248 -17.99 -15.82 -11.47
C VAL A 248 -18.12 -14.59 -10.58
N TYR A 249 -17.88 -14.71 -9.27
CA TYR A 249 -17.95 -13.61 -8.33
C TYR A 249 -16.69 -13.49 -7.49
N THR A 250 -16.28 -12.25 -7.23
CA THR A 250 -15.26 -11.92 -6.24
C THR A 250 -15.84 -10.94 -5.24
N LEU A 251 -15.86 -11.30 -3.96
CA LEU A 251 -16.29 -10.44 -2.87
C LEU A 251 -15.14 -10.13 -1.92
N TRP A 252 -15.06 -8.89 -1.45
CA TRP A 252 -14.21 -8.50 -0.33
C TRP A 252 -15.12 -8.15 0.85
N MET A 253 -15.02 -8.96 1.89
CA MET A 253 -15.81 -8.81 3.11
C MET A 253 -14.90 -8.28 4.21
N ASP A 254 -15.30 -7.19 4.84
CA ASP A 254 -14.57 -6.61 5.97
C ASP A 254 -14.50 -7.63 7.12
N ALA A 255 -13.28 -7.95 7.55
CA ALA A 255 -13.02 -8.93 8.58
C ALA A 255 -13.43 -8.45 9.98
N VAL A 256 -13.69 -7.15 10.17
CA VAL A 256 -14.08 -6.59 11.47
C VAL A 256 -15.60 -6.50 11.59
N ASP A 257 -16.27 -5.88 10.61
CA ASP A 257 -17.71 -5.61 10.69
C ASP A 257 -18.58 -6.48 9.76
N GLY A 258 -17.98 -7.34 8.94
CA GLY A 258 -18.70 -8.28 8.08
C GLY A 258 -19.39 -7.64 6.90
N LYS A 259 -19.07 -6.38 6.58
CA LYS A 259 -19.72 -5.66 5.48
C LYS A 259 -19.02 -5.87 4.15
N ILE A 260 -19.79 -5.83 3.07
CA ILE A 260 -19.25 -5.90 1.71
C ILE A 260 -18.50 -4.60 1.43
N ARG A 261 -17.22 -4.72 1.03
CA ARG A 261 -16.36 -3.62 0.58
C ARG A 261 -16.19 -3.60 -0.93
N ASN A 262 -16.24 -4.78 -1.52
CA ASN A 262 -16.19 -4.94 -2.96
C ASN A 262 -16.99 -6.17 -3.36
N TYR A 263 -17.75 -6.04 -4.44
CA TYR A 263 -18.37 -7.14 -5.15
C TYR A 263 -18.07 -6.95 -6.64
N GLU A 264 -17.66 -8.01 -7.33
CA GLU A 264 -17.38 -8.00 -8.76
C GLU A 264 -17.99 -9.22 -9.43
N LEU A 265 -18.82 -8.99 -10.44
CA LEU A 265 -19.30 -10.00 -11.38
C LEU A 265 -18.30 -10.11 -12.53
N LYS A 266 -17.71 -11.30 -12.71
CA LYS A 266 -16.68 -11.56 -13.72
C LYS A 266 -17.24 -12.04 -15.06
N ARG A 267 -18.40 -12.68 -15.03
CA ARG A 267 -19.07 -13.24 -16.20
C ARG A 267 -20.42 -12.57 -16.38
N LEU A 268 -20.54 -11.79 -17.47
CA LEU A 268 -21.80 -11.18 -17.85
C LEU A 268 -22.75 -12.23 -18.42
N GLY A 269 -24.05 -12.06 -18.20
CA GLY A 269 -25.07 -12.84 -18.87
C GLY A 269 -25.20 -12.49 -20.36
N ASP A 270 -25.90 -13.35 -21.10
CA ASP A 270 -26.18 -13.16 -22.54
C ASP A 270 -27.33 -12.17 -22.82
N LYS A 271 -27.79 -11.44 -21.80
CA LYS A 271 -28.85 -10.44 -21.95
C LYS A 271 -28.36 -9.29 -22.84
N ASN A 272 -29.27 -8.74 -23.64
CA ASN A 272 -29.01 -7.59 -24.50
C ASN A 272 -30.10 -6.54 -24.28
N GLU A 273 -30.05 -5.92 -23.11
CA GLU A 273 -30.86 -4.79 -22.67
C GLU A 273 -30.08 -3.51 -22.98
N ASN A 274 -30.57 -2.63 -23.86
CA ASN A 274 -29.93 -1.33 -24.06
C ASN A 274 -30.50 -0.33 -23.07
N LEU A 275 -29.83 -0.18 -21.92
CA LEU A 275 -30.26 0.73 -20.86
C LEU A 275 -29.82 2.16 -21.13
N THR A 276 -30.70 3.10 -20.82
CA THR A 276 -30.36 4.51 -20.67
C THR A 276 -29.70 4.75 -19.31
N LYS A 277 -28.99 5.89 -19.18
CA LYS A 277 -28.39 6.33 -17.90
C LYS A 277 -29.42 6.42 -16.76
N ILE A 278 -30.65 6.84 -17.05
CA ILE A 278 -31.72 7.00 -16.04
C ILE A 278 -32.23 5.63 -15.57
N GLU A 279 -32.43 4.68 -16.49
CA GLU A 279 -32.84 3.31 -16.12
C GLU A 279 -31.74 2.62 -15.30
N ALA A 280 -30.48 2.78 -15.71
CA ALA A 280 -29.35 2.26 -14.94
C ALA A 280 -29.27 2.90 -13.54
N LEU A 281 -29.52 4.21 -13.42
CA LEU A 281 -29.56 4.87 -12.11
C LEU A 281 -30.66 4.27 -11.21
N GLN A 282 -31.87 4.05 -11.73
CA GLN A 282 -32.95 3.44 -10.96
C GLN A 282 -32.56 2.05 -10.45
N MET A 283 -31.91 1.23 -11.29
CA MET A 283 -31.40 -0.08 -10.87
C MET A 283 -30.30 0.05 -9.80
N ALA A 284 -29.43 1.04 -9.91
CA ALA A 284 -28.40 1.31 -8.90
C ALA A 284 -29.02 1.75 -7.56
N GLU A 285 -30.05 2.61 -7.59
CA GLU A 285 -30.77 3.06 -6.41
C GLU A 285 -31.57 1.93 -5.75
N GLU A 286 -32.26 1.08 -6.54
CA GLU A 286 -32.96 -0.10 -6.02
C GLU A 286 -32.01 -1.07 -5.33
N PHE A 287 -30.84 -1.29 -5.93
CA PHE A 287 -29.79 -2.09 -5.31
C PHE A 287 -29.26 -1.42 -4.04
N LEU A 288 -28.90 -0.13 -4.10
CA LEU A 288 -28.40 0.63 -2.96
C LEU A 288 -29.38 0.62 -1.78
N ASN A 289 -30.67 0.76 -2.04
CA ASN A 289 -31.75 0.74 -1.04
C ASN A 289 -31.87 -0.60 -0.30
N THR A 290 -31.26 -1.66 -0.81
CA THR A 290 -31.12 -2.94 -0.10
C THR A 290 -30.13 -2.82 1.07
N PHE A 291 -29.19 -1.87 0.98
CA PHE A 291 -28.07 -1.73 1.91
C PHE A 291 -28.12 -0.43 2.74
N TYR A 292 -28.72 0.64 2.21
CA TYR A 292 -28.72 1.96 2.84
C TYR A 292 -30.03 2.71 2.65
N THR A 293 -30.38 3.54 3.63
CA THR A 293 -31.63 4.33 3.64
C THR A 293 -31.39 5.83 3.79
N GLU A 294 -30.16 6.29 3.55
CA GLU A 294 -29.78 7.69 3.77
C GLU A 294 -30.07 8.58 2.57
N ASN A 295 -29.91 9.89 2.76
CA ASN A 295 -29.91 10.84 1.65
C ASN A 295 -28.52 10.82 1.00
N PHE A 296 -28.50 10.72 -0.33
CA PHE A 296 -27.28 10.65 -1.12
C PHE A 296 -27.17 11.81 -2.11
N LEU A 297 -25.96 12.33 -2.24
CA LEU A 297 -25.52 12.99 -3.46
C LEU A 297 -25.17 11.90 -4.48
N THR A 298 -25.76 11.98 -5.66
CA THR A 298 -25.54 11.03 -6.76
C THR A 298 -24.74 11.69 -7.86
N GLU A 299 -23.62 11.06 -8.24
CA GLU A 299 -22.74 11.50 -9.32
C GLU A 299 -22.53 10.34 -10.29
N VAL A 300 -22.22 10.63 -11.56
CA VAL A 300 -22.07 9.61 -12.61
C VAL A 300 -20.79 9.78 -13.41
N PHE A 301 -20.21 8.67 -13.83
CA PHE A 301 -19.13 8.59 -14.79
C PHE A 301 -19.43 7.54 -15.86
N GLU A 302 -19.22 7.89 -17.14
CA GLU A 302 -19.40 6.96 -18.27
C GLU A 302 -18.07 6.34 -18.67
N MET A 303 -17.94 5.03 -18.45
CA MET A 303 -16.76 4.27 -18.88
C MET A 303 -17.01 3.69 -20.28
N LYS A 304 -16.25 4.16 -21.27
CA LYS A 304 -16.23 3.61 -22.63
C LYS A 304 -14.91 2.89 -22.84
N ASN A 305 -14.91 1.56 -22.87
CA ASN A 305 -13.70 0.81 -23.14
C ASN A 305 -13.40 0.83 -24.65
N GLY A 306 -12.27 1.37 -25.08
CA GLY A 306 -11.98 1.63 -26.51
C GLY A 306 -11.84 0.38 -27.39
N GLN A 307 -11.82 -0.82 -26.81
CA GLN A 307 -11.63 -2.09 -27.53
C GLN A 307 -12.84 -3.03 -27.48
N GLU A 308 -13.80 -2.79 -26.60
CA GLU A 308 -15.05 -3.54 -26.50
C GLU A 308 -16.19 -2.56 -26.38
N ASP A 309 -17.27 -2.77 -27.12
CA ASP A 309 -18.50 -1.96 -27.09
C ASP A 309 -19.28 -2.20 -25.77
N LYS A 310 -18.60 -2.09 -24.63
CA LYS A 310 -19.07 -2.25 -23.25
C LYS A 310 -19.10 -0.85 -22.63
N LEU A 311 -20.25 -0.20 -22.73
CA LEU A 311 -20.55 1.00 -21.96
C LEU A 311 -20.92 0.57 -20.54
N ILE A 312 -20.23 1.15 -19.55
CA ILE A 312 -20.55 0.97 -18.14
C ILE A 312 -20.92 2.34 -17.58
N TYR A 313 -22.06 2.41 -16.89
CA TYR A 313 -22.43 3.55 -16.07
C TYR A 313 -21.92 3.29 -14.64
N ALA A 314 -21.03 4.15 -14.16
CA ALA A 314 -20.54 4.13 -12.79
C ALA A 314 -21.22 5.25 -12.01
N PHE A 315 -22.02 4.89 -11.01
CA PHE A 315 -22.71 5.84 -10.13
C PHE A 315 -22.00 5.87 -8.78
N ARG A 316 -21.68 7.07 -8.31
CA ARG A 316 -21.15 7.31 -6.97
C ARG A 316 -22.26 7.88 -6.10
N PHE A 317 -22.52 7.23 -4.98
CA PHE A 317 -23.49 7.66 -3.97
C PHE A 317 -22.73 8.08 -2.72
N THR A 318 -22.74 9.40 -2.45
CA THR A 318 -22.09 9.98 -1.27
C THR A 318 -23.15 10.40 -0.27
N ALA A 319 -23.21 9.74 0.89
CA ALA A 319 -24.18 10.09 1.93
C ALA A 319 -23.92 11.50 2.48
N ILE A 320 -25.00 12.22 2.82
CA ILE A 320 -24.91 13.51 3.51
C ILE A 320 -25.50 13.37 4.91
N ARG A 321 -24.67 13.56 5.94
CA ARG A 321 -25.06 13.49 7.35
C ARG A 321 -24.65 14.80 8.03
N GLU A 322 -25.60 15.48 8.68
CA GLU A 322 -25.33 16.75 9.39
C GLU A 322 -24.59 17.80 8.53
N ASP A 323 -24.99 17.94 7.26
CA ASP A 323 -24.35 18.82 6.26
C ASP A 323 -22.88 18.48 5.94
N VAL A 324 -22.45 17.23 6.22
CA VAL A 324 -21.13 16.70 5.88
C VAL A 324 -21.27 15.60 4.82
N GLU A 325 -20.55 15.75 3.70
CA GLU A 325 -20.44 14.73 2.66
C GLU A 325 -19.52 13.58 3.13
N MET A 326 -20.03 12.36 3.19
CA MET A 326 -19.30 11.18 3.66
C MET A 326 -18.43 10.57 2.55
N ILE A 327 -17.48 11.36 2.01
CA ILE A 327 -16.68 11.02 0.82
C ILE A 327 -16.00 9.65 0.91
N SER A 328 -15.44 9.31 2.06
CA SER A 328 -14.77 8.01 2.29
C SER A 328 -15.73 6.82 2.49
N ASP A 329 -17.00 7.10 2.79
CA ASP A 329 -18.05 6.07 2.87
C ASP A 329 -18.85 6.00 1.55
N ALA A 330 -18.43 6.72 0.51
CA ALA A 330 -19.12 6.74 -0.77
C ALA A 330 -19.15 5.35 -1.41
N LEU A 331 -20.26 5.05 -2.07
CA LEU A 331 -20.51 3.78 -2.73
C LEU A 331 -20.49 3.96 -4.24
N ASP A 332 -19.64 3.20 -4.90
CA ASP A 332 -19.58 3.13 -6.36
C ASP A 332 -20.32 1.88 -6.84
N ILE A 333 -21.36 2.06 -7.64
CA ILE A 333 -22.13 0.99 -8.29
C ILE A 333 -21.96 1.10 -9.79
N HIS A 334 -21.47 0.03 -10.41
CA HIS A 334 -21.25 -0.03 -11.85
C HIS A 334 -22.28 -0.95 -12.49
N ILE A 335 -22.93 -0.46 -13.54
CA ILE A 335 -23.95 -1.21 -14.29
C ILE A 335 -23.52 -1.31 -15.74
N ASN A 336 -23.60 -2.53 -16.28
CA ASN A 336 -23.39 -2.75 -17.70
C ASN A 336 -24.61 -2.25 -18.49
N ALA A 337 -24.41 -1.27 -19.38
CA ALA A 337 -25.49 -0.66 -20.13
C ALA A 337 -26.15 -1.62 -21.15
N LYS A 338 -25.53 -2.77 -21.46
CA LYS A 338 -26.03 -3.79 -22.39
C LYS A 338 -26.70 -4.97 -21.71
N THR A 339 -26.38 -5.29 -20.46
CA THR A 339 -26.96 -6.47 -19.78
C THR A 339 -27.87 -6.09 -18.63
N GLY A 340 -27.79 -4.85 -18.15
CA GLY A 340 -28.47 -4.41 -16.93
C GLY A 340 -27.93 -5.03 -15.66
N GLU A 341 -26.81 -5.75 -15.73
CA GLU A 341 -26.23 -6.38 -14.56
C GLU A 341 -25.34 -5.39 -13.79
N ILE A 342 -25.43 -5.48 -12.46
CA ILE A 342 -24.50 -4.82 -11.56
C ILE A 342 -23.19 -5.59 -11.62
N VAL A 343 -22.19 -4.97 -12.26
CA VAL A 343 -20.90 -5.59 -12.49
C VAL A 343 -19.93 -5.36 -11.36
N LYS A 344 -20.12 -4.27 -10.62
CA LYS A 344 -19.28 -3.92 -9.48
C LYS A 344 -20.03 -3.09 -8.45
N LEU A 345 -19.77 -3.36 -7.19
CA LEU A 345 -20.02 -2.49 -6.05
C LEU A 345 -18.67 -2.31 -5.35
N SER A 346 -18.31 -1.09 -4.97
CA SER A 346 -17.16 -0.85 -4.11
C SER A 346 -17.37 0.33 -3.18
N ASN A 347 -16.78 0.24 -2.00
CA ASN A 347 -16.68 1.32 -1.03
C ASN A 347 -15.43 1.09 -0.17
N ASP A 348 -14.76 2.17 0.21
CA ASP A 348 -13.58 2.08 1.07
C ASP A 348 -14.00 1.90 2.53
N PHE A 349 -14.94 2.70 3.01
CA PHE A 349 -15.46 2.64 4.38
C PHE A 349 -16.98 2.62 4.41
N ILE A 350 -17.55 2.51 5.61
CA ILE A 350 -18.99 2.60 5.86
C ILE A 350 -19.22 3.01 7.31
N ASP A 351 -20.33 3.68 7.57
CA ASP A 351 -20.82 4.04 8.91
C ASP A 351 -19.76 4.75 9.74
N SER A 352 -18.98 5.61 9.10
CA SER A 352 -18.05 6.49 9.78
C SER A 352 -18.85 7.47 10.65
N ASN A 353 -18.43 7.59 11.91
CA ASN A 353 -18.96 8.61 12.81
C ASN A 353 -18.31 9.95 12.49
N ILE A 354 -19.11 11.02 12.50
CA ILE A 354 -18.62 12.39 12.37
C ILE A 354 -18.00 12.80 13.71
N PRO A 355 -16.67 13.05 13.79
CA PRO A 355 -16.06 13.56 15.01
C PRO A 355 -16.55 14.97 15.33
N TYR A 356 -16.64 15.28 16.62
CA TYR A 356 -17.00 16.62 17.08
C TYR A 356 -15.78 17.54 17.11
N TYR A 357 -15.91 18.74 16.52
CA TYR A 357 -14.86 19.75 16.50
C TYR A 357 -15.32 21.05 17.18
N TRP A 358 -14.42 21.65 17.95
CA TRP A 358 -14.66 22.89 18.69
C TRP A 358 -14.21 24.15 17.94
N ILE A 359 -13.39 23.97 16.90
CA ILE A 359 -12.74 25.01 16.12
C ILE A 359 -12.99 24.68 14.65
N ASP A 360 -13.40 25.69 13.88
CA ASP A 360 -13.75 25.61 12.47
C ASP A 360 -13.07 26.79 11.77
N VAL A 361 -11.98 26.52 11.06
CA VAL A 361 -11.27 27.53 10.26
C VAL A 361 -12.18 27.93 9.11
N ALA A 362 -12.37 29.24 8.91
CA ALA A 362 -13.27 29.70 7.86
C ALA A 362 -12.72 29.33 6.46
N PRO A 363 -13.56 28.86 5.52
CA PRO A 363 -13.12 28.51 4.18
C PRO A 363 -12.48 29.69 3.44
N GLU A 364 -12.88 30.92 3.76
CA GLU A 364 -12.27 32.15 3.22
C GLU A 364 -10.79 32.29 3.59
N GLU A 365 -10.41 31.94 4.83
CA GLU A 365 -9.01 31.97 5.26
C GLU A 365 -8.15 30.96 4.47
N ILE A 366 -8.73 29.81 4.14
CA ILE A 366 -8.07 28.78 3.33
C ILE A 366 -7.86 29.31 1.90
N ILE A 367 -8.91 29.88 1.30
CA ILE A 367 -8.84 30.44 -0.06
C ILE A 367 -7.75 31.51 -0.14
N GLU A 368 -7.76 32.49 0.78
CA GLU A 368 -6.74 33.54 0.85
C GLU A 368 -5.32 32.94 0.94
N SER A 369 -5.14 31.93 1.80
CA SER A 369 -3.83 31.30 2.01
C SER A 369 -3.29 30.54 0.78
N GLU A 370 -4.17 29.96 -0.03
CA GLU A 370 -3.78 29.19 -1.23
C GLU A 370 -3.58 30.10 -2.45
N GLU A 371 -4.36 31.18 -2.56
CA GLU A 371 -4.14 32.23 -3.55
C GLU A 371 -2.77 32.91 -3.35
N GLU A 372 -2.36 33.15 -2.09
CA GLU A 372 -1.03 33.70 -1.78
C GLU A 372 0.14 32.76 -2.17
N LYS A 373 -0.08 31.44 -2.15
CA LYS A 373 0.94 30.44 -2.52
C LYS A 373 1.06 30.24 -4.03
N GLU A 374 0.09 30.71 -4.82
CA GLU A 374 -0.03 30.50 -6.27
C GLU A 374 0.04 29.00 -6.69
N GLU A 375 -0.25 28.07 -5.77
CA GLU A 375 -0.12 26.63 -6.01
C GLU A 375 -1.30 26.05 -6.79
N LEU A 376 -2.50 26.61 -6.63
CA LEU A 376 -3.74 26.07 -7.18
C LEU A 376 -4.66 27.16 -7.71
N SER A 377 -5.41 26.84 -8.75
CA SER A 377 -6.60 27.60 -9.14
C SER A 377 -7.81 26.97 -8.45
N ILE A 378 -8.21 27.52 -7.30
CA ILE A 378 -9.44 27.10 -6.61
C ILE A 378 -10.64 27.49 -7.49
N ILE A 379 -11.49 26.51 -7.78
CA ILE A 379 -12.67 26.72 -8.63
C ILE A 379 -13.91 26.94 -7.78
N GLU A 380 -14.12 26.06 -6.79
CA GLU A 380 -15.38 25.98 -6.08
C GLU A 380 -15.19 25.37 -4.68
N TYR A 381 -15.83 25.96 -3.67
CA TYR A 381 -15.98 25.35 -2.36
C TYR A 381 -17.20 24.43 -2.35
N ARG A 382 -17.01 23.15 -1.99
CA ARG A 382 -18.05 22.12 -2.00
C ARG A 382 -18.70 21.85 -0.64
N GLY A 383 -18.25 22.51 0.42
CA GLY A 383 -18.76 22.28 1.77
C GLY A 383 -17.84 21.41 2.63
N LYS A 384 -18.41 20.84 3.69
CA LYS A 384 -17.69 19.94 4.60
C LYS A 384 -17.78 18.52 4.11
N ALA A 385 -16.68 17.78 4.24
CA ALA A 385 -16.60 16.38 3.91
C ALA A 385 -15.93 15.59 5.03
N LEU A 386 -16.19 14.28 5.09
CA LEU A 386 -15.48 13.34 5.94
C LEU A 386 -14.58 12.46 5.08
N ILE A 387 -13.28 12.51 5.38
CA ILE A 387 -12.27 11.70 4.70
C ILE A 387 -11.55 10.77 5.67
N ARG A 388 -11.03 9.69 5.10
CA ARG A 388 -10.21 8.67 5.72
C ARG A 388 -9.18 8.21 4.69
N SER A 389 -7.93 8.48 4.97
CA SER A 389 -6.76 8.16 4.15
C SER A 389 -5.56 7.83 5.03
N PHE A 390 -4.45 7.43 4.42
CA PHE A 390 -3.19 7.24 5.13
C PHE A 390 -2.77 8.49 5.92
N GLU A 391 -2.97 9.69 5.37
CA GLU A 391 -2.68 10.99 5.99
C GLU A 391 -3.51 11.26 7.26
N THR A 392 -4.71 10.69 7.33
CA THR A 392 -5.57 10.73 8.53
C THR A 392 -5.41 9.50 9.44
N ARG A 393 -4.45 8.60 9.13
CA ARG A 393 -4.30 7.29 9.78
C ARG A 393 -5.57 6.45 9.74
N TYR A 394 -6.34 6.62 8.67
CA TYR A 394 -7.63 5.98 8.46
C TYR A 394 -8.65 6.24 9.58
N HIS A 395 -8.45 7.27 10.40
CA HIS A 395 -9.43 7.79 11.34
C HIS A 395 -10.33 8.82 10.64
N PRO A 396 -11.64 8.84 10.93
CA PRO A 396 -12.54 9.83 10.38
C PRO A 396 -12.05 11.25 10.68
N ARG A 397 -11.94 12.09 9.66
CA ARG A 397 -11.55 13.49 9.78
C ARG A 397 -12.47 14.37 8.95
N VAL A 398 -13.04 15.41 9.56
CA VAL A 398 -13.85 16.39 8.85
C VAL A 398 -12.95 17.47 8.26
N VAL A 399 -13.21 17.80 7.01
CA VAL A 399 -12.40 18.69 6.17
C VAL A 399 -13.31 19.63 5.37
N HIS A 400 -12.77 20.76 4.95
CA HIS A 400 -13.31 21.53 3.85
C HIS A 400 -12.92 20.90 2.52
N SER A 401 -13.89 20.75 1.62
CA SER A 401 -13.69 20.20 0.28
C SER A 401 -13.72 21.33 -0.74
N PHE A 402 -12.71 21.37 -1.61
CA PHE A 402 -12.63 22.32 -2.71
C PHE A 402 -12.41 21.57 -4.03
N LEU A 403 -13.12 21.97 -5.07
CA LEU A 403 -12.79 21.60 -6.44
C LEU A 403 -11.70 22.56 -6.94
N VAL A 404 -10.58 22.00 -7.38
CA VAL A 404 -9.41 22.75 -7.85
C VAL A 404 -8.95 22.21 -9.20
N ILE A 405 -8.28 23.05 -10.00
CA ILE A 405 -7.52 22.58 -11.17
C ILE A 405 -6.04 22.54 -10.82
N GLU A 406 -5.45 21.35 -10.94
CA GLU A 406 -4.00 21.16 -10.89
C GLU A 406 -3.56 20.52 -12.21
N ARG A 407 -2.61 21.14 -12.93
CA ARG A 407 -2.08 20.62 -14.21
C ARG A 407 -3.18 20.25 -15.23
N GLU A 408 -4.17 21.13 -15.39
CA GLU A 408 -5.33 20.96 -16.29
C GLU A 408 -6.28 19.81 -15.93
N GLN A 409 -6.15 19.22 -14.73
CA GLN A 409 -7.04 18.16 -14.27
C GLN A 409 -7.87 18.63 -13.06
N PRO A 410 -9.19 18.34 -13.04
CA PRO A 410 -10.03 18.59 -11.88
C PRO A 410 -9.66 17.63 -10.73
N MET A 411 -9.47 18.21 -9.55
CA MET A 411 -9.11 17.52 -8.32
C MET A 411 -10.03 17.98 -7.19
N LEU A 412 -10.32 17.09 -6.25
CA LEU A 412 -10.79 17.48 -4.93
C LEU A 412 -9.59 17.67 -4.01
N ALA A 413 -9.47 18.86 -3.41
CA ALA A 413 -8.50 19.16 -2.38
C ALA A 413 -9.21 19.29 -1.03
N PHE A 414 -8.67 18.61 -0.03
CA PHE A 414 -9.28 18.52 1.30
C PHE A 414 -8.41 19.22 2.33
N TYR A 415 -9.00 20.16 3.06
CA TYR A 415 -8.33 20.97 4.06
C TYR A 415 -8.89 20.68 5.44
N ASP A 416 -8.02 20.39 6.40
CA ASP A 416 -8.43 20.10 7.76
C ASP A 416 -9.19 21.26 8.39
N LEU A 417 -10.34 20.95 8.98
CA LEU A 417 -11.25 21.93 9.55
C LEU A 417 -10.67 22.68 10.76
N THR A 418 -9.70 22.09 11.48
CA THR A 418 -9.10 22.72 12.66
C THR A 418 -7.85 23.55 12.36
N THR A 419 -7.09 23.18 11.34
CA THR A 419 -5.78 23.77 11.03
C THR A 419 -5.75 24.54 9.71
N GLY A 420 -6.79 24.39 8.87
CA GLY A 420 -6.87 25.00 7.54
C GLY A 420 -5.87 24.41 6.53
N ARG A 421 -5.20 23.29 6.84
CA ARG A 421 -4.15 22.72 5.99
C ARG A 421 -4.66 21.65 5.06
N ARG A 422 -4.11 21.62 3.85
CA ARG A 422 -4.35 20.52 2.91
C ARG A 422 -3.82 19.22 3.50
N VAL A 423 -4.72 18.26 3.68
CA VAL A 423 -4.41 16.92 4.24
C VAL A 423 -4.51 15.82 3.21
N TYR A 424 -5.29 16.02 2.14
CA TYR A 424 -5.49 15.01 1.11
C TYR A 424 -5.92 15.64 -0.21
N GLN A 425 -5.66 14.95 -1.32
CA GLN A 425 -6.18 15.31 -2.63
C GLN A 425 -6.45 14.07 -3.47
N MET A 426 -7.47 14.14 -4.33
CA MET A 426 -7.81 13.05 -5.23
C MET A 426 -8.34 13.56 -6.57
N HIS A 427 -8.18 12.76 -7.62
CA HIS A 427 -8.75 13.05 -8.93
C HIS A 427 -10.28 13.04 -8.87
N TYR A 428 -10.91 13.99 -9.56
CA TYR A 428 -12.35 14.11 -9.62
C TYR A 428 -12.85 13.95 -11.05
N ILE A 429 -13.50 12.82 -11.34
CA ILE A 429 -13.91 12.42 -12.70
C ILE A 429 -15.43 12.35 -12.89
N TYR A 430 -16.21 12.65 -11.86
CA TYR A 430 -17.65 12.46 -11.85
C TYR A 430 -18.40 13.74 -12.18
N GLU A 431 -19.55 13.58 -12.82
CA GLU A 431 -20.50 14.66 -13.10
C GLU A 431 -21.70 14.54 -12.16
N ALA A 432 -22.16 15.66 -11.59
CA ALA A 432 -23.34 15.67 -10.73
C ALA A 432 -24.60 15.28 -11.52
N MET A 433 -25.41 14.37 -10.95
CA MET A 433 -26.72 14.06 -11.52
C MET A 433 -27.74 15.08 -10.99
N GLN A 434 -28.45 15.75 -11.90
CA GLN A 434 -29.62 16.52 -11.50
C GLN A 434 -30.71 15.55 -11.05
N ASN A 435 -30.93 15.47 -9.74
CA ASN A 435 -32.08 14.75 -9.20
C ASN A 435 -33.36 15.38 -9.75
N GLY A 436 -34.11 14.62 -10.55
CA GLY A 436 -35.39 15.04 -11.14
C GLY A 436 -36.52 15.27 -10.14
N ASN A 437 -36.23 15.41 -8.84
CA ASN A 437 -37.21 15.69 -7.79
C ASN A 437 -37.19 17.17 -7.37
N GLY A 438 -37.12 18.08 -8.35
CA GLY A 438 -37.36 19.50 -8.19
C GLY A 438 -38.75 19.89 -8.73
N ASN A 439 -39.73 20.02 -7.83
CA ASN A 439 -40.91 20.89 -7.92
C ASN A 439 -41.70 20.96 -9.23
N ASN A 440 -42.74 20.11 -9.34
CA ASN A 440 -43.98 20.45 -10.05
C ASN A 440 -44.83 21.44 -9.23
N GLU A 441 -44.27 22.61 -8.91
CA GLU A 441 -44.98 23.73 -8.27
C GLU A 441 -44.89 25.03 -9.10
N GLU A 442 -44.86 24.94 -10.43
CA GLU A 442 -45.17 26.10 -11.30
C GLU A 442 -46.00 25.62 -12.49
N ASN A 443 -47.30 25.36 -12.28
CA ASN A 443 -48.37 25.47 -13.30
C ASN A 443 -49.75 25.09 -12.73
N ARG A 444 -50.10 25.66 -11.56
CA ARG A 444 -51.49 25.74 -11.09
C ARG A 444 -51.79 27.15 -10.60
N ASN A 445 -51.73 28.10 -11.52
CA ASN A 445 -52.45 29.37 -11.48
C ASN A 445 -52.36 29.99 -12.86
N GLU A 446 -53.15 29.48 -13.80
CA GLU A 446 -53.66 30.21 -14.98
C GLU A 446 -54.66 29.32 -15.73
N ASN A 447 -55.89 29.30 -15.23
CA ASN A 447 -57.17 29.39 -15.97
C ASN A 447 -58.37 29.16 -15.04
#